data_AF-A0A2T0TX23-F1
#
_entry.id   AF-A0A2T0TX23-F1
#
_cell.length_a   1.000
_cell.length_b   1.000
_cell.length_c   1.000
_cell.angle_alpha   90.00
_cell.angle_beta   90.00
_cell.angle_gamma   90.00
#
_symmetry.space_group_name_H-M   'P 1'
#
loop_
_entity.id
_entity.type
_entity.pdbx_description
1 polymer ?
#
loop_
_entity_poly.entity_id
_entity_poly.type
_entity_poly.pdbx_seq_one_letter_code
_entity_poly.pdbx_strand_id
1 'polypeptide(L)'
;MRRTVLLAACLTLLAGCGPGGVDAAPRAVAAGTSTPAPVVGVGDTVAFTDPAGGGATITLDGVRRVDRADSSQLVAEVTVAAADGAVPVDPLRFRAQTVEGATVDPGDGVVGRRVADGIAFDVPEGAVLISYLDPDGEVLVAFRVDPASQAPAEDEVDYPPFACDMGVDGIPVCEGDVPDSVGVYRTPDGVLVGD
;
A
#
# COMPACT_ATOMS: atom_id res chain seq x y z
N MET A 1 -47.62 41.98 11.20
CA MET A 1 -47.74 42.19 12.66
C MET A 1 -46.43 41.72 13.30
N ARG A 2 -45.40 42.59 13.38
CA ARG A 2 -44.93 43.30 14.59
C ARG A 2 -44.83 42.42 15.86
N ARG A 3 -43.58 42.11 16.26
CA ARG A 3 -43.10 42.13 17.66
C ARG A 3 -41.56 42.14 17.68
N THR A 4 -41.02 43.35 17.58
CA THR A 4 -39.70 43.75 18.11
C THR A 4 -39.86 44.04 19.61
N VAL A 5 -38.73 44.20 20.34
CA VAL A 5 -38.50 44.77 21.70
C VAL A 5 -37.79 43.71 22.59
N LEU A 6 -36.62 43.91 23.23
CA LEU A 6 -35.96 45.12 23.77
C LEU A 6 -34.45 44.87 23.98
N LEU A 7 -33.66 45.93 23.81
CA LEU A 7 -32.28 46.10 24.27
C LEU A 7 -32.15 45.88 25.80
N ALA A 8 -30.99 45.37 26.23
CA ALA A 8 -30.42 45.72 27.52
C ALA A 8 -28.94 46.09 27.32
N ALA A 9 -28.69 47.40 27.27
CA ALA A 9 -27.37 47.98 27.40
C ALA A 9 -27.02 48.05 28.91
N CYS A 10 -25.89 47.48 29.31
CA CYS A 10 -25.23 47.83 30.55
C CYS A 10 -23.88 48.46 30.20
N LEU A 11 -23.88 49.79 30.29
CA LEU A 11 -22.72 50.67 30.17
C LEU A 11 -22.22 50.92 31.60
N THR A 12 -21.05 50.40 31.96
CA THR A 12 -20.30 50.85 33.14
C THR A 12 -18.86 51.14 32.72
N LEU A 13 -18.56 52.44 32.61
CA LEU A 13 -17.21 52.98 32.58
C LEU A 13 -16.57 52.82 33.98
N LEU A 14 -15.36 52.29 34.04
CA LEU A 14 -14.35 52.66 35.04
C LEU A 14 -12.97 52.55 34.39
N ALA A 15 -12.23 53.65 34.48
CA ALA A 15 -10.93 53.87 33.88
C ALA A 15 -9.83 52.98 34.48
N GLY A 16 -8.97 52.45 33.62
CA GLY A 16 -7.71 51.81 33.97
C GLY A 16 -6.78 51.82 32.77
N CYS A 17 -5.73 52.64 32.84
CA CYS A 17 -4.65 52.75 31.87
C CYS A 17 -3.72 51.55 32.00
N GLY A 18 -3.40 50.88 30.89
CA GLY A 18 -2.37 49.83 30.81
C GLY A 18 -2.13 49.40 29.37
N PRO A 19 -0.95 49.65 28.77
CA PRO A 19 -0.59 49.14 27.46
C PRO A 19 0.11 47.79 27.63
N GLY A 20 -0.44 46.73 27.03
CA GLY A 20 0.26 45.44 26.94
C GLY A 20 -0.68 44.27 27.14
N GLY A 21 -0.68 43.38 26.15
CA GLY A 21 -1.45 42.13 26.18
C GLY A 21 -2.38 42.05 24.99
N VAL A 22 -1.86 41.54 23.88
CA VAL A 22 -2.70 40.88 22.88
C VAL A 22 -3.30 39.64 23.55
N ASP A 23 -4.44 39.79 24.24
CA ASP A 23 -5.28 38.63 24.58
C ASP A 23 -5.96 38.16 23.30
N ALA A 24 -5.15 37.51 22.46
CA ALA A 24 -5.66 36.50 21.57
C ALA A 24 -6.22 35.39 22.48
N ALA A 25 -7.53 35.45 22.74
CA ALA A 25 -8.24 34.27 23.19
C ALA A 25 -7.77 33.11 22.31
N PRO A 26 -7.26 32.00 22.86
CA PRO A 26 -7.01 30.84 22.05
C PRO A 26 -8.39 30.48 21.48
N ARG A 27 -8.60 30.77 20.19
CA ARG A 27 -9.58 30.04 19.41
C ARG A 27 -9.21 28.60 19.68
N ALA A 28 -10.07 27.90 20.41
CA ALA A 28 -9.98 26.47 20.55
C ALA A 28 -9.82 25.95 19.13
N VAL A 29 -8.59 25.56 18.79
CA VAL A 29 -8.32 24.75 17.63
C VAL A 29 -9.21 23.56 17.89
N ALA A 30 -10.25 23.39 17.07
CA ALA A 30 -11.00 22.15 17.08
C ALA A 30 -9.92 21.09 16.91
N ALA A 31 -9.64 20.35 17.99
CA ALA A 31 -8.80 19.19 17.92
C ALA A 31 -9.55 18.30 16.93
N GLY A 32 -9.08 18.30 15.68
CA GLY A 32 -9.51 17.32 14.71
C GLY A 32 -9.31 16.00 15.41
N THR A 33 -10.40 15.30 15.68
CA THR A 33 -10.34 13.92 16.13
C THR A 33 -9.89 13.11 14.94
N SER A 34 -8.65 13.32 14.53
CA SER A 34 -7.96 12.52 13.54
C SER A 34 -7.63 11.23 14.26
N THR A 35 -8.62 10.33 14.30
CA THR A 35 -8.31 8.93 14.55
C THR A 35 -7.29 8.56 13.47
N PRO A 36 -6.08 8.12 13.84
CA PRO A 36 -5.08 7.78 12.85
C PRO A 36 -5.66 6.75 11.88
N ALA A 37 -5.49 7.01 10.59
CA ALA A 37 -6.02 6.13 9.56
C ALA A 37 -5.50 4.70 9.79
N PRO A 38 -6.34 3.66 9.61
CA PRO A 38 -5.91 2.29 9.76
C PRO A 38 -4.76 1.99 8.79
N VAL A 39 -3.70 1.38 9.31
CA VAL A 39 -2.57 0.87 8.53
C VAL A 39 -2.67 -0.65 8.48
N VAL A 40 -2.84 -1.21 7.29
CA VAL A 40 -3.01 -2.66 7.07
C VAL A 40 -2.02 -3.20 6.04
N GLY A 41 -1.94 -4.52 5.87
CA GLY A 41 -1.06 -5.17 4.90
C GLY A 41 -1.69 -5.40 3.52
N VAL A 42 -0.90 -6.00 2.62
CA VAL A 42 -1.39 -6.52 1.34
C VAL A 42 -2.31 -7.72 1.60
N GLY A 43 -3.43 -7.79 0.89
CA GLY A 43 -4.49 -8.79 1.05
C GLY A 43 -5.56 -8.42 2.08
N ASP A 44 -5.35 -7.39 2.88
CA ASP A 44 -6.32 -6.93 3.87
C ASP A 44 -7.42 -6.06 3.24
N THR A 45 -8.65 -6.21 3.76
CA THR A 45 -9.80 -5.38 3.41
C THR A 45 -10.14 -4.44 4.55
N VAL A 46 -10.27 -3.15 4.26
CA VAL A 46 -10.59 -2.10 5.24
C VAL A 46 -11.90 -1.43 4.91
N ALA A 47 -12.78 -1.32 5.89
CA ALA A 47 -13.98 -0.52 5.78
C ALA A 47 -13.70 0.96 6.12
N PHE A 48 -14.25 1.86 5.32
CA PHE A 48 -14.21 3.31 5.55
C PHE A 48 -15.57 3.94 5.22
N THR A 49 -15.78 5.17 5.67
CA THR A 49 -16.95 5.97 5.28
C THR A 49 -16.51 6.96 4.22
N ASP A 50 -17.22 7.00 3.10
CA ASP A 50 -16.97 7.98 2.05
C ASP A 50 -17.45 9.38 2.47
N PRO A 51 -17.05 10.46 1.76
CA PRO A 51 -17.48 11.82 2.08
C PRO A 51 -18.99 12.06 1.96
N ALA A 52 -19.71 11.21 1.20
CA ALA A 52 -21.16 11.26 1.09
C ALA A 52 -21.86 10.55 2.27
N GLY A 53 -21.09 9.97 3.21
CA GLY A 53 -21.59 9.22 4.36
C GLY A 53 -21.91 7.76 4.05
N GLY A 54 -21.58 7.27 2.86
CA GLY A 54 -21.75 5.88 2.44
C GLY A 54 -20.66 4.98 3.00
N GLY A 55 -21.03 3.76 3.41
CA GLY A 55 -20.05 2.75 3.80
C GLY A 55 -19.39 2.11 2.58
N ALA A 56 -18.06 2.02 2.59
CA ALA A 56 -17.28 1.39 1.54
C ALA A 56 -16.16 0.52 2.11
N THR A 57 -15.63 -0.38 1.30
CA THR A 57 -14.44 -1.17 1.58
C THR A 57 -13.40 -0.99 0.49
N ILE A 58 -12.14 -1.08 0.89
CA ILE A 58 -10.98 -1.06 0.01
C ILE A 58 -10.07 -2.24 0.35
N THR A 59 -9.62 -2.94 -0.68
CA THR A 59 -8.70 -4.08 -0.57
C THR A 59 -7.49 -3.79 -1.45
N LEU A 60 -6.29 -4.00 -0.90
CA LEU A 60 -5.06 -4.05 -1.69
C LEU A 60 -4.80 -5.52 -2.05
N ASP A 61 -5.29 -5.95 -3.20
CA ASP A 61 -5.29 -7.37 -3.61
C ASP A 61 -3.87 -7.91 -3.83
N GLY A 62 -2.98 -7.05 -4.33
CA GLY A 62 -1.60 -7.42 -4.60
C GLY A 62 -0.75 -6.22 -5.00
N VAL A 63 0.57 -6.43 -5.00
CA VAL A 63 1.55 -5.48 -5.53
C VAL A 63 2.59 -6.22 -6.35
N ARG A 64 3.16 -5.55 -7.34
CA ARG A 64 4.30 -6.07 -8.12
C ARG A 64 5.22 -4.94 -8.53
N ARG A 65 6.51 -5.24 -8.67
CA ARG A 65 7.45 -4.33 -9.32
C ARG A 65 7.56 -4.61 -10.81
N VAL A 66 7.68 -3.53 -11.56
CA VAL A 66 7.94 -3.54 -13.00
C VAL A 66 9.21 -2.74 -13.23
N ASP A 67 10.27 -3.43 -13.65
CA ASP A 67 11.53 -2.80 -13.97
C ASP A 67 11.42 -2.00 -15.27
N ARG A 68 11.92 -0.77 -15.25
CA ARG A 68 12.22 0.02 -16.44
C ARG A 68 13.71 0.33 -16.49
N ALA A 69 14.17 0.70 -17.68
CA ALA A 69 15.56 1.05 -17.95
C ALA A 69 16.21 1.96 -16.90
N ASP A 70 15.46 2.94 -16.36
CA ASP A 70 15.99 3.95 -15.43
C ASP A 70 15.20 4.04 -14.10
N SER A 71 14.20 3.19 -13.88
CA SER A 71 13.35 3.26 -12.68
C SER A 71 12.67 1.93 -12.38
N SER A 72 12.45 1.65 -11.10
CA SER A 72 11.53 0.59 -10.68
C SER A 72 10.16 1.21 -10.43
N GLN A 73 9.11 0.64 -11.02
CA GLN A 73 7.74 1.07 -10.81
C GLN A 73 7.00 0.06 -9.95
N LEU A 74 6.29 0.52 -8.93
CA LEU A 74 5.36 -0.29 -8.15
C LEU A 74 3.97 -0.24 -8.79
N VAL A 75 3.36 -1.39 -9.05
CA VAL A 75 1.96 -1.49 -9.49
C VAL A 75 1.15 -2.19 -8.42
N ALA A 76 0.13 -1.50 -7.91
CA ALA A 76 -0.80 -1.99 -6.91
C ALA A 76 -2.13 -2.37 -7.56
N GLU A 77 -2.62 -3.56 -7.27
CA GLU A 77 -3.95 -4.02 -7.63
C GLU A 77 -4.90 -3.72 -6.47
N VAL A 78 -5.96 -2.96 -6.77
CA VAL A 78 -6.85 -2.42 -5.74
C VAL A 78 -8.30 -2.59 -6.15
N THR A 79 -9.09 -3.12 -5.22
CA THR A 79 -10.54 -3.25 -5.34
C THR A 79 -11.23 -2.32 -4.35
N VAL A 80 -12.20 -1.53 -4.83
CA VAL A 80 -13.06 -0.67 -3.99
C VAL A 80 -14.52 -1.06 -4.20
N ALA A 81 -15.23 -1.35 -3.11
CA ALA A 81 -16.64 -1.68 -3.13
C ALA A 81 -17.42 -0.73 -2.20
N ALA A 82 -18.48 -0.10 -2.69
CA ALA A 82 -19.47 0.56 -1.84
C ALA A 82 -20.59 -0.40 -1.47
N ALA A 83 -21.38 -0.04 -0.46
CA ALA A 83 -22.58 -0.80 -0.06
C ALA A 83 -23.53 -1.08 -1.25
N ASP A 84 -23.59 -0.19 -2.24
CA ASP A 84 -24.45 -0.30 -3.42
C ASP A 84 -23.77 -0.94 -4.64
N GLY A 85 -22.54 -1.43 -4.52
CA GLY A 85 -21.79 -2.10 -5.58
C GLY A 85 -20.38 -1.57 -5.81
N ALA A 86 -19.69 -2.11 -6.83
CA ALA A 86 -18.33 -1.69 -7.15
C ALA A 86 -18.28 -0.23 -7.60
N VAL A 87 -17.34 0.53 -7.04
CA VAL A 87 -17.12 1.96 -7.38
C VAL A 87 -15.88 2.07 -8.26
N PRO A 88 -15.89 2.90 -9.31
CA PRO A 88 -14.69 3.16 -10.09
C PRO A 88 -13.58 3.75 -9.19
N VAL A 89 -12.45 3.05 -9.14
CA VAL A 89 -11.28 3.45 -8.36
C VAL A 89 -10.62 4.68 -8.98
N ASP A 90 -10.64 5.82 -8.31
CA ASP A 90 -9.91 7.01 -8.78
C ASP A 90 -8.42 6.93 -8.39
N PRO A 91 -7.50 6.69 -9.35
CA PRO A 91 -6.06 6.59 -9.06
C PRO A 91 -5.47 7.88 -8.48
N LEU A 92 -6.07 9.04 -8.73
CA LEU A 92 -5.58 10.34 -8.26
C LEU A 92 -5.75 10.53 -6.76
N ARG A 93 -6.56 9.67 -6.13
CA ARG A 93 -6.77 9.63 -4.67
C ARG A 93 -5.75 8.74 -3.96
N PHE A 94 -4.85 8.10 -4.70
CA PHE A 94 -3.81 7.26 -4.12
C PHE A 94 -2.47 8.01 -4.06
N ARG A 95 -1.78 7.86 -2.95
CA ARG A 95 -0.42 8.37 -2.73
C ARG A 95 0.47 7.23 -2.28
N ALA A 96 1.66 7.11 -2.84
CA ALA A 96 2.65 6.12 -2.40
C ALA A 96 3.94 6.81 -1.97
N GLN A 97 4.50 6.40 -0.84
CA GLN A 97 5.73 6.97 -0.30
C GLN A 97 6.61 5.89 0.32
N THR A 98 7.91 6.04 0.17
CA THR A 98 8.88 5.15 0.83
C THR A 98 8.81 5.35 2.33
N VAL A 99 8.87 4.25 3.07
CA VAL A 99 8.91 4.27 4.53
C VAL A 99 10.35 4.46 4.97
N GLU A 100 10.72 5.69 5.32
CA GLU A 100 12.02 6.03 5.91
C GLU A 100 11.86 6.22 7.43
N GLY A 101 12.22 5.19 8.20
CA GLY A 101 12.19 5.24 9.67
C GLY A 101 10.90 4.71 10.31
N ALA A 102 10.67 5.04 11.58
CA ALA A 102 9.61 4.43 12.41
C ALA A 102 8.22 5.05 12.20
N THR A 103 8.16 6.28 11.68
CA THR A 103 6.92 7.04 11.50
C THR A 103 6.95 7.72 10.15
N VAL A 104 5.87 7.54 9.38
CA VAL A 104 5.67 8.22 8.10
C VAL A 104 4.29 8.84 8.15
N ASP A 105 4.20 10.12 7.82
CA ASP A 105 2.92 10.82 7.76
C ASP A 105 2.20 10.41 6.46
N PRO A 106 1.08 9.68 6.52
CA PRO A 106 0.40 9.24 5.31
C PRO A 106 -0.13 10.47 4.55
N GLY A 107 0.14 10.57 3.25
CA GLY A 107 -0.47 11.58 2.38
C GLY A 107 0.49 12.36 1.47
N ASP A 108 1.77 12.46 1.83
CA ASP A 108 2.78 13.26 1.11
C ASP A 108 3.51 12.50 -0.02
N GLY A 109 2.87 11.44 -0.53
CA GLY A 109 3.48 10.54 -1.51
C GLY A 109 3.32 10.94 -2.99
N VAL A 110 3.94 10.13 -3.85
CA VAL A 110 3.78 10.19 -5.31
C VAL A 110 2.34 9.85 -5.69
N VAL A 111 1.75 10.65 -6.58
CA VAL A 111 0.38 10.46 -7.09
C VAL A 111 0.30 9.19 -7.94
N GLY A 112 -0.72 8.36 -7.68
CA GLY A 112 -1.00 7.17 -8.48
C GLY A 112 -1.44 7.48 -9.90
N ARG A 113 -1.05 6.60 -10.84
CA ARG A 113 -1.49 6.64 -12.24
C ARG A 113 -2.20 5.35 -12.61
N ARG A 114 -3.33 5.43 -13.31
CA ARG A 114 -4.01 4.23 -13.78
C ARG A 114 -3.19 3.52 -14.87
N VAL A 115 -3.09 2.20 -14.73
CA VAL A 115 -2.54 1.27 -15.73
C VAL A 115 -3.55 0.14 -15.96
N ALA A 116 -3.25 -0.78 -16.89
CA ALA A 116 -4.18 -1.85 -17.28
C ALA A 116 -4.62 -2.72 -16.10
N ASP A 117 -3.67 -3.13 -15.26
CA ASP A 117 -3.91 -4.02 -14.11
C ASP A 117 -3.55 -3.33 -12.78
N GLY A 118 -4.04 -2.10 -12.60
CA GLY A 118 -4.04 -1.41 -11.31
C GLY A 118 -3.61 0.05 -11.33
N ILE A 119 -2.94 0.45 -10.25
CA ILE A 119 -2.44 1.81 -10.01
C ILE A 119 -0.92 1.75 -9.87
N ALA A 120 -0.24 2.54 -10.69
CA ALA A 120 1.19 2.58 -10.75
C ALA A 120 1.78 3.80 -10.04
N PHE A 121 2.89 3.59 -9.34
CA PHE A 121 3.63 4.60 -8.59
C PHE A 121 5.12 4.51 -8.93
N ASP A 122 5.73 5.65 -9.23
CA ASP A 122 7.19 5.72 -9.43
C ASP A 122 7.85 5.99 -8.07
N VAL A 123 8.03 4.92 -7.29
CA VAL A 123 8.66 4.93 -5.96
C VAL A 123 9.83 3.94 -5.94
N PRO A 124 10.94 4.27 -5.26
CA PRO A 124 12.10 3.40 -5.20
C PRO A 124 11.79 2.08 -4.49
N GLU A 125 12.72 1.13 -4.60
CA GLU A 125 12.67 -0.14 -3.88
C GLU A 125 12.70 0.04 -2.37
N GLY A 126 12.06 -0.89 -1.65
CA GLY A 126 11.96 -0.86 -0.19
C GLY A 126 10.51 -0.91 0.30
N ALA A 127 10.34 -0.64 1.60
CA ALA A 127 9.02 -0.59 2.22
C ALA A 127 8.28 0.66 1.74
N VAL A 128 7.01 0.51 1.35
CA VAL A 128 6.18 1.58 0.81
C VAL A 128 4.89 1.67 1.61
N LEU A 129 4.40 2.88 1.84
CA LEU A 129 3.07 3.14 2.36
C LEU A 129 2.19 3.69 1.23
N ILE A 130 1.08 3.01 0.94
CA ILE A 130 0.09 3.45 -0.05
C ILE A 130 -1.13 3.98 0.71
N SER A 131 -1.41 5.26 0.58
CA SER A 131 -2.55 5.93 1.22
C SER A 131 -3.68 6.15 0.22
N TYR A 132 -4.92 5.98 0.66
CA TYR A 132 -6.13 6.39 -0.03
C TYR A 132 -6.73 7.63 0.65
N LEU A 133 -6.92 8.69 -0.12
CA LEU A 133 -7.32 10.00 0.36
C LEU A 133 -8.76 10.35 -0.04
N ASP A 134 -9.41 11.15 0.77
CA ASP A 134 -10.68 11.79 0.45
C ASP A 134 -10.50 12.97 -0.55
N PRO A 135 -11.55 13.72 -0.92
CA PRO A 135 -11.44 14.78 -1.92
C PRO A 135 -10.75 16.03 -1.37
N ASP A 136 -10.77 16.18 -0.06
CA ASP A 136 -10.20 17.30 0.68
C ASP A 136 -8.72 17.07 1.02
N GLY A 137 -8.23 15.83 0.83
CA GLY A 137 -6.84 15.42 1.03
C GLY A 137 -6.59 14.69 2.34
N GLU A 138 -7.63 14.33 3.09
CA GLU A 138 -7.51 13.57 4.33
C GLU A 138 -7.31 12.08 4.03
N VAL A 139 -6.46 11.42 4.81
CA VAL A 139 -6.21 9.98 4.65
C VAL A 139 -7.35 9.18 5.25
N LEU A 140 -7.99 8.35 4.42
CA LEU A 140 -9.04 7.44 4.86
C LEU A 140 -8.47 6.07 5.27
N VAL A 141 -7.51 5.55 4.51
CA VAL A 141 -6.87 4.24 4.74
C VAL A 141 -5.42 4.31 4.28
N ALA A 142 -4.52 3.57 4.94
CA ALA A 142 -3.17 3.34 4.46
C ALA A 142 -2.83 1.84 4.44
N PHE A 143 -2.03 1.45 3.46
CA PHE A 143 -1.55 0.09 3.26
C PHE A 143 -0.03 0.08 3.35
N ARG A 144 0.51 -0.70 4.28
CA ARG A 144 1.94 -0.96 4.35
C ARG A 144 2.29 -2.11 3.42
N VAL A 145 3.22 -1.84 2.52
CA VAL A 145 3.75 -2.78 1.56
C VAL A 145 5.19 -3.08 1.93
N ASP A 146 5.41 -4.26 2.48
CA ASP A 146 6.77 -4.72 2.80
C ASP A 146 7.51 -5.17 1.52
N PRO A 147 8.85 -5.08 1.48
CA PRO A 147 9.63 -5.49 0.32
C PRO A 147 9.38 -6.93 -0.12
N ALA A 148 9.13 -7.83 0.84
CA ALA A 148 8.85 -9.24 0.58
C ALA A 148 7.55 -9.45 -0.20
N SER A 149 6.56 -8.57 -0.03
CA SER A 149 5.29 -8.64 -0.76
C SER A 149 5.41 -8.16 -2.22
N GLN A 150 6.53 -7.54 -2.58
CA GLN A 150 6.78 -6.95 -3.91
C GLN A 150 7.60 -7.85 -4.82
N ALA A 151 8.23 -8.90 -4.24
CA ALA A 151 8.89 -9.91 -5.02
C ALA A 151 7.86 -10.63 -5.90
N PRO A 152 8.20 -11.00 -7.14
CA PRO A 152 7.41 -12.00 -7.84
C PRO A 152 7.26 -13.18 -6.88
N ALA A 153 6.05 -13.75 -6.78
CA ALA A 153 5.88 -15.02 -6.10
C ALA A 153 7.00 -15.90 -6.64
N GLU A 154 7.92 -16.32 -5.78
CA GLU A 154 8.93 -17.28 -6.18
C GLU A 154 8.10 -18.43 -6.70
N ASP A 155 8.08 -18.62 -8.03
CA ASP A 155 7.60 -19.86 -8.59
C ASP A 155 8.41 -20.88 -7.81
N GLU A 156 7.75 -21.61 -6.90
CA GLU A 156 8.28 -22.84 -6.37
C GLU A 156 8.35 -23.72 -7.60
N VAL A 157 9.42 -23.54 -8.38
CA VAL A 157 9.78 -24.42 -9.47
C VAL A 157 10.14 -25.68 -8.71
N ASP A 158 9.13 -26.53 -8.57
CA ASP A 158 9.26 -27.92 -8.17
C ASP A 158 10.13 -28.55 -9.25
N TYR A 159 11.44 -28.31 -9.17
CA TYR A 159 12.43 -28.98 -9.98
C TYR A 159 12.26 -30.44 -9.59
N PRO A 160 11.73 -31.30 -10.49
CA PRO A 160 11.51 -32.68 -10.15
C PRO A 160 12.85 -33.24 -9.64
N PRO A 161 12.88 -33.86 -8.45
CA PRO A 161 14.13 -34.36 -7.91
C PRO A 161 14.77 -35.30 -8.92
N PHE A 162 16.08 -35.18 -9.11
CA PHE A 162 16.77 -36.11 -9.99
C PHE A 162 16.55 -37.54 -9.49
N ALA A 163 16.28 -38.44 -10.43
CA ALA A 163 16.09 -39.85 -10.14
C ALA A 163 17.19 -40.62 -10.86
N CYS A 164 17.78 -41.61 -10.19
CA CYS A 164 18.78 -42.49 -10.77
C CYS A 164 18.40 -43.95 -10.50
N ASP A 165 18.31 -44.74 -11.56
CA ASP A 165 18.17 -46.19 -11.48
C ASP A 165 19.46 -46.86 -11.94
N MET A 166 19.83 -47.97 -11.29
CA MET A 166 21.07 -48.66 -11.66
C MET A 166 20.90 -49.45 -12.97
N GLY A 167 21.68 -49.08 -13.99
CA GLY A 167 21.73 -49.80 -15.26
C GLY A 167 22.32 -51.20 -15.11
N VAL A 168 22.00 -52.08 -16.06
CA VAL A 168 22.44 -53.49 -16.08
C VAL A 168 23.96 -53.66 -16.18
N ASP A 169 24.66 -52.61 -16.59
CA ASP A 169 26.11 -52.52 -16.73
C ASP A 169 26.79 -51.79 -15.57
N GLY A 170 26.03 -51.45 -14.52
CA GLY A 170 26.53 -50.77 -13.31
C GLY A 170 26.66 -49.26 -13.44
N ILE A 171 26.29 -48.67 -14.58
CA ILE A 171 26.23 -47.21 -14.77
C ILE A 171 24.81 -46.73 -14.42
N PRO A 172 24.64 -45.73 -13.54
CA PRO A 172 23.32 -45.21 -13.22
C PRO A 172 22.69 -44.54 -14.45
N VAL A 173 21.39 -44.76 -14.65
CA VAL A 173 20.56 -44.04 -15.61
C VAL A 173 19.79 -42.97 -14.84
N CYS A 174 20.08 -41.71 -15.13
CA CYS A 174 19.54 -40.58 -14.36
C CYS A 174 18.74 -39.61 -15.25
N GLU A 175 17.70 -39.04 -14.65
CA GLU A 175 16.84 -37.99 -15.22
C GLU A 175 16.78 -36.78 -14.29
N GLY A 176 16.55 -35.59 -14.84
CA GLY A 176 16.45 -34.33 -14.10
C GLY A 176 17.80 -33.62 -13.89
N ASP A 177 17.86 -32.71 -12.92
CA ASP A 177 19.08 -31.97 -12.56
C ASP A 177 20.03 -32.84 -11.75
N VAL A 178 20.74 -33.74 -12.44
CA VAL A 178 21.68 -34.69 -11.84
C VAL A 178 22.91 -33.92 -11.30
N PRO A 179 23.20 -33.99 -9.98
CA PRO A 179 24.35 -33.29 -9.41
C PRO A 179 25.67 -33.96 -9.81
N ASP A 180 26.74 -33.17 -9.90
CA ASP A 180 28.10 -33.66 -10.26
C ASP A 180 28.63 -34.77 -9.32
N SER A 181 28.05 -34.90 -8.12
CA SER A 181 28.38 -35.94 -7.15
C SER A 181 28.00 -37.36 -7.58
N VAL A 182 27.13 -37.51 -8.59
CA VAL A 182 26.74 -38.82 -9.15
C VAL A 182 27.86 -39.43 -10.00
N GLY A 183 28.78 -38.63 -10.52
CA GLY A 183 29.83 -39.08 -11.43
C GLY A 183 29.28 -39.41 -12.82
N VAL A 184 29.82 -40.45 -13.47
CA VAL A 184 29.39 -40.85 -14.82
C VAL A 184 28.01 -41.53 -14.78
N TYR A 185 27.07 -41.04 -15.59
CA TYR A 185 25.71 -41.59 -15.70
C TYR A 185 25.23 -41.62 -17.16
N ARG A 186 24.09 -42.28 -17.41
CA ARG A 186 23.37 -42.22 -18.68
C ARG A 186 22.06 -41.48 -18.58
N THR A 187 21.67 -40.78 -19.63
CA THR A 187 20.28 -40.35 -19.81
C THR A 187 19.41 -41.53 -20.26
N PRO A 188 18.07 -41.43 -20.15
CA PRO A 188 17.14 -42.47 -20.64
C PRO A 188 17.27 -42.75 -22.13
N ASP A 189 17.68 -41.73 -22.89
CA ASP A 189 17.96 -41.82 -24.33
C ASP A 189 19.29 -42.53 -24.64
N GLY A 190 20.02 -42.97 -23.61
CA GLY A 190 21.26 -43.74 -23.73
C GLY A 190 22.51 -42.88 -23.90
N VAL A 191 22.43 -41.57 -23.70
CA VAL A 191 23.60 -40.67 -23.79
C VAL A 191 24.42 -40.78 -22.51
N LEU A 192 25.71 -41.03 -22.62
CA LEU A 192 26.65 -40.98 -21.48
C LEU A 192 27.01 -39.53 -21.15
N VAL A 193 26.94 -39.18 -19.87
CA VAL A 193 27.23 -37.86 -19.32
C VAL A 193 28.16 -38.00 -18.12
N GLY A 194 29.17 -37.13 -18.04
CA GLY A 194 30.25 -37.20 -17.04
C GLY A 194 31.59 -37.62 -17.66
N ASP A 195 32.67 -36.95 -17.27
CA ASP A 195 34.06 -37.23 -17.65
C ASP A 195 34.77 -38.13 -16.61
#